data_AF-A0A2I3RFA6-F1
#
_entry.id   AF-A0A2I3RFA6-F1
#
_cell.length_a   1.000
_cell.length_b   1.000
_cell.length_c   1.000
_cell.angle_alpha   90.00
_cell.angle_beta   90.00
_cell.angle_gamma   90.00
#
_symmetry.space_group_name_H-M   'P 1'
#
loop_
_entity.id
_entity.type
_entity.pdbx_description
1 polymer ?
#
loop_
_entity_poly.entity_id
_entity_poly.type
_entity_poly.pdbx_seq_one_letter_code
_entity_poly.pdbx_strand_id
1 'polypeptide(L)'
;MMGSWKHCLFSVSLISALIFVFVYNTELWENKRFLRAALSNASLLAEACHQIFEGKVFYPTENALKTTLDEATCYEYMVQSHYVTETLSEEEAGFPLAYTVTIHKDFGTFERLFRAIYMPQNVYCVHLDQKATDAFKGAVKQLLSCFPNAFLASKKESVVYGGISRLQADLNCLEDLVASEVPWKYVINTCGQDFPLKTNREIVQYLKGFKGKNITPGVLPPDHAVGRTKYVHQELLDHKNSYVIKTTKLKTPPPHDMVIYFGTAYVALTRDFANFVLQDQLALDLLSWSKDTYSPDEHFWVTLNRIPGINHCSGCWGIAKLERLVGALRLQGRACWAINTPAFSGKYHAWCLNPRVTFLVNAAHSYAAHTVSAPASAWVHPLFTFDLLFLPFAYH
;
A
#
# COMPACT_ATOMS: atom_id res chain seq x y z
N MET A 1 25.10 27.09 61.18
CA MET A 1 24.49 26.76 59.87
C MET A 1 25.10 25.48 59.24
N MET A 2 25.16 24.35 59.97
CA MET A 2 25.82 23.13 59.46
C MET A 2 24.97 21.84 59.57
N GLY A 3 23.75 21.92 60.12
CA GLY A 3 22.82 20.78 60.22
C GLY A 3 21.95 20.58 58.97
N SER A 4 21.65 21.65 58.23
CA SER A 4 20.70 21.62 57.09
C SER A 4 21.25 20.86 55.87
N TRP A 5 22.57 20.89 55.64
CA TRP A 5 23.16 20.30 54.44
C TRP A 5 23.23 18.76 54.49
N LYS A 6 23.42 18.19 55.68
CA LYS A 6 23.44 16.73 55.87
C LYS A 6 22.06 16.10 55.66
N HIS A 7 20.99 16.77 56.08
CA HIS A 7 19.62 16.32 55.83
C HIS A 7 19.26 16.40 54.34
N CYS A 8 19.71 17.46 53.65
CA CYS A 8 19.48 17.63 52.21
C CYS A 8 20.19 16.54 51.39
N LEU A 9 21.45 16.23 51.70
CA LEU A 9 22.20 15.14 51.04
C LEU A 9 21.56 13.76 51.27
N PHE A 10 21.04 13.50 52.48
CA PHE A 10 20.35 12.25 52.78
C PHE A 10 19.02 12.13 52.02
N SER A 11 18.25 13.21 51.92
CA SER A 11 17.00 13.25 51.16
C SER A 11 17.22 13.06 49.67
N VAL A 12 18.26 13.67 49.08
CA VAL A 12 18.57 13.51 47.65
C VAL A 12 19.00 12.07 47.33
N SER A 13 19.85 11.46 48.16
CA SER A 13 20.23 10.04 47.99
C SER A 13 19.05 9.09 48.13
N LEU A 14 18.13 9.35 49.08
CA LEU A 14 16.93 8.54 49.25
C LEU A 14 16.00 8.65 48.03
N ILE A 15 15.79 9.86 47.51
CA ILE A 15 14.96 10.09 46.32
C ILE A 15 15.58 9.41 45.09
N SER A 16 16.90 9.53 44.89
CA SER A 16 17.60 8.86 43.80
C SER A 16 17.47 7.34 43.87
N ALA A 17 17.59 6.75 45.07
CA ALA A 17 17.42 5.32 45.26
C ALA A 17 15.97 4.87 44.98
N LEU A 18 14.98 5.66 45.41
CA LEU A 18 13.57 5.37 45.16
C LEU A 18 13.23 5.46 43.66
N ILE A 19 13.76 6.45 42.95
CA ILE A 19 13.61 6.56 41.50
C ILE A 19 14.26 5.37 40.81
N PHE A 20 15.47 4.97 41.21
CA PHE A 20 16.16 3.84 40.61
C PHE A 20 15.40 2.53 40.84
N VAL A 21 14.89 2.31 42.07
CA VAL A 21 14.05 1.15 42.41
C VAL A 21 12.74 1.18 41.63
N PHE A 22 12.12 2.34 41.45
CA PHE A 22 10.91 2.49 40.67
C PHE A 22 11.15 2.14 39.19
N VAL A 23 12.14 2.79 38.55
CA VAL A 23 12.51 2.54 37.15
C VAL A 23 12.87 1.06 36.94
N TYR A 24 13.71 0.49 37.80
CA TYR A 24 14.11 -0.92 37.72
C TYR A 24 12.92 -1.88 37.86
N ASN A 25 12.01 -1.63 38.82
CA ASN A 25 10.81 -2.44 38.96
C ASN A 25 9.85 -2.29 37.77
N THR A 26 9.81 -1.11 37.14
CA THR A 26 8.97 -0.86 35.97
C THR A 26 9.49 -1.65 34.76
N GLU A 27 10.78 -1.56 34.45
CA GLU A 27 11.39 -2.36 33.37
C GLU A 27 11.31 -3.86 33.62
N LEU A 28 11.48 -4.29 34.88
CA LEU A 28 11.42 -5.70 35.24
C LEU A 28 9.99 -6.25 35.16
N TRP A 29 8.98 -5.39 35.37
CA TRP A 29 7.59 -5.73 35.11
C TRP A 29 7.31 -5.83 33.60
N GLU A 30 7.77 -4.89 32.79
CA GLU A 30 7.62 -4.93 31.33
C GLU A 30 8.24 -6.21 30.73
N ASN A 31 9.47 -6.56 31.13
CA ASN A 31 10.14 -7.80 30.71
C ASN A 31 9.35 -9.06 31.09
N LYS A 32 8.78 -9.11 32.31
CA LYS A 32 7.95 -10.25 32.75
C LYS A 32 6.67 -10.37 31.94
N ARG A 33 6.06 -9.24 31.56
CA ARG A 33 4.83 -9.21 30.75
C ARG A 33 5.10 -9.64 29.32
N PHE A 34 6.21 -9.17 28.73
CA PHE A 34 6.71 -9.61 27.43
C PHE A 34 6.96 -11.12 27.40
N LEU A 35 7.70 -11.65 28.38
CA LEU A 35 8.01 -13.08 28.46
C LEU A 35 6.74 -13.92 28.57
N ARG A 36 5.74 -13.48 29.37
CA ARG A 36 4.48 -14.18 29.54
C ARG A 36 3.63 -14.20 28.25
N ALA A 37 3.56 -13.09 27.54
CA ALA A 37 2.85 -13.01 26.25
C ALA A 37 3.54 -13.87 25.18
N ALA A 38 4.88 -13.82 25.10
CA ALA A 38 5.67 -14.63 24.19
C ALA A 38 5.51 -16.14 24.47
N LEU A 39 5.53 -16.55 25.74
CA LEU A 39 5.33 -17.95 26.16
C LEU A 39 3.92 -18.46 25.82
N SER A 40 2.89 -17.62 26.03
CA SER A 40 1.51 -17.98 25.66
C SER A 40 1.35 -18.17 24.15
N ASN A 41 1.94 -17.28 23.35
CA ASN A 41 1.91 -17.39 21.89
C ASN A 41 2.70 -18.60 21.37
N ALA A 42 3.87 -18.88 21.95
CA ALA A 42 4.67 -20.06 21.59
C ALA A 42 3.95 -21.38 21.93
N SER A 43 3.26 -21.45 23.07
CA SER A 43 2.45 -22.60 23.45
C SER A 43 1.28 -22.83 22.51
N LEU A 44 0.62 -21.74 22.08
CA LEU A 44 -0.54 -21.82 21.17
C LEU A 44 -0.10 -22.16 19.74
N LEU A 45 1.07 -21.65 19.31
CA LEU A 45 1.68 -22.01 18.03
C LEU A 45 2.16 -23.47 18.02
N ALA A 46 2.74 -23.94 19.12
CA ALA A 46 3.17 -25.33 19.28
C ALA A 46 1.98 -26.29 19.22
N GLU A 47 0.89 -25.96 19.91
CA GLU A 47 -0.37 -26.72 19.86
C GLU A 47 -0.97 -26.73 18.45
N ALA A 48 -1.02 -25.58 17.77
CA ALA A 48 -1.50 -25.50 16.40
C ALA A 48 -0.62 -26.31 15.42
N CYS A 49 0.71 -26.24 15.55
CA CYS A 49 1.62 -27.05 14.77
C CYS A 49 1.43 -28.54 15.04
N HIS A 50 1.26 -28.95 16.29
CA HIS A 50 1.05 -30.35 16.67
C HIS A 50 -0.25 -30.89 16.06
N GLN A 51 -1.35 -30.12 16.11
CA GLN A 51 -2.63 -30.53 15.52
C GLN A 51 -2.59 -30.61 13.99
N ILE A 52 -1.83 -29.73 13.33
CA ILE A 52 -1.57 -29.79 11.88
C ILE A 52 -0.78 -31.06 11.52
N PHE A 53 0.25 -31.40 12.31
CA PHE A 53 1.04 -32.62 12.10
C PHE A 53 0.22 -33.91 12.30
N GLU A 54 -0.80 -33.89 13.17
CA GLU A 54 -1.74 -35.00 13.35
C GLU A 54 -2.83 -35.08 12.27
N GLY A 55 -2.80 -34.22 11.24
CA GLY A 55 -3.77 -34.22 10.15
C GLY A 55 -5.17 -33.71 10.55
N LYS A 56 -5.29 -33.05 11.71
CA LYS A 56 -6.54 -32.42 12.15
C LYS A 56 -6.63 -31.02 11.56
N VAL A 57 -7.80 -30.67 11.02
CA VAL A 57 -8.07 -29.32 10.52
C VAL A 57 -8.25 -28.39 11.72
N PHE A 58 -7.25 -27.54 11.96
CA PHE A 58 -7.36 -26.47 12.95
C PHE A 58 -8.27 -25.36 12.39
N TYR A 59 -9.46 -25.24 12.96
CA TYR A 59 -10.30 -24.05 12.81
C TYR A 59 -9.98 -23.13 13.98
N PRO A 60 -9.36 -21.95 13.77
CA PRO A 60 -9.23 -20.98 14.84
C PRO A 60 -10.64 -20.57 15.28
N THR A 61 -11.12 -21.10 16.40
CA THR A 61 -12.31 -20.59 17.09
C THR A 61 -11.95 -19.20 17.61
N GLU A 62 -12.41 -18.19 16.90
CA GLU A 62 -12.12 -16.76 17.09
C GLU A 62 -10.66 -16.40 16.77
N ASN A 63 -10.45 -15.35 15.95
CA ASN A 63 -9.19 -14.62 15.98
C ASN A 63 -8.97 -14.22 17.45
N ALA A 64 -7.91 -14.72 18.09
CA ALA A 64 -7.57 -14.41 19.48
C ALA A 64 -7.22 -12.92 19.73
N LEU A 65 -7.57 -12.03 18.80
CA LEU A 65 -7.48 -10.58 18.86
C LEU A 65 -8.88 -10.01 19.16
N LYS A 66 -9.42 -10.28 20.36
CA LYS A 66 -10.55 -9.51 20.90
C LYS A 66 -9.96 -8.23 21.50
N THR A 67 -9.93 -7.18 20.70
CA THR A 67 -9.34 -5.88 21.03
C THR A 67 -10.43 -4.89 21.41
N THR A 68 -10.67 -4.71 22.70
CA THR A 68 -10.99 -3.37 23.23
C THR A 68 -9.65 -2.73 23.57
N LEU A 69 -9.19 -1.80 22.72
CA LEU A 69 -7.87 -1.17 22.81
C LEU A 69 -7.97 0.14 23.60
N ASP A 70 -7.46 0.14 24.83
CA ASP A 70 -6.94 1.30 25.59
C ASP A 70 -5.49 1.62 25.15
N GLU A 71 -4.96 2.82 25.41
CA GLU A 71 -3.56 3.22 25.14
C GLU A 71 -2.51 2.27 25.75
N ALA A 72 -2.69 1.78 26.99
CA ALA A 72 -1.81 0.77 27.58
C ALA A 72 -1.80 -0.56 26.80
N THR A 73 -2.85 -0.78 26.02
CA THR A 73 -3.07 -1.95 25.16
C THR A 73 -2.47 -1.80 23.77
N CYS A 74 -2.14 -0.59 23.30
CA CYS A 74 -1.57 -0.38 21.97
C CYS A 74 -0.14 -0.92 21.84
N TYR A 75 0.72 -0.67 22.84
CA TYR A 75 2.06 -1.24 22.87
C TYR A 75 2.01 -2.77 22.90
N GLU A 76 1.17 -3.34 23.77
CA GLU A 76 0.95 -4.79 23.84
C GLU A 76 0.44 -5.36 22.52
N TYR A 77 -0.51 -4.68 21.87
CA TYR A 77 -1.02 -5.08 20.56
C TYR A 77 0.08 -5.07 19.49
N MET A 78 0.89 -4.01 19.42
CA MET A 78 1.98 -3.90 18.45
C MET A 78 2.98 -5.06 18.62
N VAL A 79 3.37 -5.35 19.87
CA VAL A 79 4.30 -6.45 20.19
C VAL A 79 3.69 -7.81 19.86
N GLN A 80 2.47 -8.09 20.33
CA GLN A 80 1.79 -9.37 20.10
C GLN A 80 1.48 -9.61 18.62
N SER A 81 1.21 -8.54 17.87
CA SER A 81 0.93 -8.61 16.44
C SER A 81 2.21 -8.57 15.58
N HIS A 82 3.39 -8.49 16.19
CA HIS A 82 4.70 -8.47 15.54
C HIS A 82 4.91 -7.28 14.59
N TYR A 83 4.49 -6.08 15.00
CA TYR A 83 4.86 -4.86 14.30
C TYR A 83 6.33 -4.53 14.54
N VAL A 84 6.97 -3.96 13.52
CA VAL A 84 8.31 -3.38 13.65
C VAL A 84 8.17 -2.04 14.37
N THR A 85 8.65 -1.96 15.61
CA THR A 85 8.50 -0.77 16.48
C THR A 85 9.69 0.19 16.41
N GLU A 86 10.80 -0.24 15.81
CA GLU A 86 12.04 0.55 15.68
C GLU A 86 12.59 0.47 14.26
N THR A 87 13.31 1.51 13.83
CA THR A 87 13.90 1.53 12.49
C THR A 87 15.03 0.51 12.38
N LEU A 88 14.98 -0.33 11.35
CA LEU A 88 15.88 -1.48 11.20
C LEU A 88 17.27 -1.13 10.64
N SER A 89 17.44 0.04 10.02
CA SER A 89 18.73 0.49 9.51
C SER A 89 18.79 2.02 9.34
N GLU A 90 20.00 2.60 9.45
CA GLU A 90 20.23 4.02 9.14
C GLU A 90 19.84 4.36 7.69
N GLU A 91 19.98 3.39 6.78
CA GLU A 91 19.60 3.55 5.38
C GLU A 91 18.10 3.86 5.22
N GLU A 92 17.27 3.12 5.95
CA GLU A 92 15.82 3.26 5.95
C GLU A 92 15.38 4.49 6.75
N ALA A 93 16.05 4.80 7.86
CA ALA A 93 15.83 6.03 8.64
C ALA A 93 16.04 7.30 7.78
N GLY A 94 17.09 7.30 6.95
CA GLY A 94 17.44 8.42 6.07
C GLY A 94 16.59 8.52 4.79
N PHE A 95 15.68 7.57 4.54
CA PHE A 95 14.82 7.57 3.37
C PHE A 95 13.36 7.22 3.73
N PRO A 96 12.65 8.07 4.50
CA PRO A 96 11.27 7.80 4.87
C PRO A 96 10.35 7.73 3.65
N LEU A 97 9.40 6.79 3.69
CA LEU A 97 8.36 6.62 2.67
C LEU A 97 7.02 7.08 3.20
N ALA A 98 6.18 7.56 2.28
CA ALA A 98 4.78 7.83 2.51
C ALA A 98 3.92 6.79 1.80
N TYR A 99 2.76 6.48 2.35
CA TYR A 99 1.79 5.57 1.73
C TYR A 99 0.39 6.19 1.70
N THR A 100 -0.28 6.11 0.55
CA THR A 100 -1.75 6.22 0.50
C THR A 100 -2.34 4.82 0.44
N VAL A 101 -3.27 4.50 1.33
CA VAL A 101 -3.90 3.18 1.40
C VAL A 101 -5.41 3.34 1.27
N THR A 102 -5.96 3.05 0.09
CA THR A 102 -7.41 3.16 -0.16
C THR A 102 -8.11 1.84 0.16
N ILE A 103 -9.04 1.86 1.11
CA ILE A 103 -9.73 0.66 1.63
C ILE A 103 -11.25 0.86 1.77
N HIS A 104 -12.00 -0.24 1.60
CA HIS A 104 -13.47 -0.22 1.70
C HIS A 104 -14.08 -1.46 2.39
N LYS A 105 -13.29 -2.51 2.66
CA LYS A 105 -13.73 -3.77 3.30
C LYS A 105 -12.55 -4.64 3.73
N ASP A 106 -12.84 -5.81 4.29
CA ASP A 106 -11.91 -6.90 4.61
C ASP A 106 -10.79 -6.51 5.59
N PHE A 107 -11.15 -6.25 6.85
CA PHE A 107 -10.24 -5.73 7.88
C PHE A 107 -8.97 -6.57 8.05
N GLY A 108 -9.09 -7.91 8.12
CA GLY A 108 -7.92 -8.77 8.30
C GLY A 108 -6.92 -8.70 7.14
N THR A 109 -7.38 -8.47 5.91
CA THR A 109 -6.49 -8.27 4.76
C THR A 109 -5.76 -6.93 4.86
N PHE A 110 -6.48 -5.87 5.22
CA PHE A 110 -5.90 -4.56 5.45
C PHE A 110 -4.89 -4.58 6.60
N GLU A 111 -5.23 -5.16 7.75
CA GLU A 111 -4.33 -5.31 8.91
C GLU A 111 -3.04 -6.05 8.52
N ARG A 112 -3.16 -7.12 7.72
CA ARG A 112 -2.01 -7.87 7.23
C ARG A 112 -1.12 -7.05 6.30
N LEU A 113 -1.71 -6.31 5.35
CA LEU A 113 -0.99 -5.38 4.47
C LEU A 113 -0.30 -4.31 5.31
N PHE A 114 -1.04 -3.64 6.19
CA PHE A 114 -0.55 -2.55 7.02
C PHE A 114 0.66 -3.00 7.84
N ARG A 115 0.57 -4.14 8.53
CA ARG A 115 1.72 -4.72 9.24
C ARG A 115 2.92 -5.00 8.33
N ALA A 116 2.70 -5.49 7.11
CA ALA A 116 3.79 -5.84 6.19
C ALA A 116 4.54 -4.61 5.65
N ILE A 117 3.87 -3.46 5.55
CA ILE A 117 4.48 -2.21 5.08
C ILE A 117 4.86 -1.25 6.20
N TYR A 118 4.41 -1.49 7.43
CA TYR A 118 4.62 -0.60 8.57
C TYR A 118 6.09 -0.51 8.97
N MET A 119 6.57 0.72 9.10
CA MET A 119 7.85 1.09 9.67
C MET A 119 7.69 2.40 10.45
N PRO A 120 8.34 2.58 11.60
CA PRO A 120 8.12 3.73 12.47
C PRO A 120 8.59 5.06 11.87
N GLN A 121 9.58 5.05 10.97
CA GLN A 121 10.06 6.25 10.29
C GLN A 121 9.18 6.70 9.11
N ASN A 122 8.34 5.81 8.57
CA ASN A 122 7.47 6.11 7.43
C ASN A 122 6.20 6.85 7.87
N VAL A 123 5.34 7.25 6.93
CA VAL A 123 4.03 7.87 7.22
C VAL A 123 2.93 7.26 6.35
N TYR A 124 1.74 7.09 6.92
CA TYR A 124 0.63 6.36 6.28
C TYR A 124 -0.66 7.16 6.35
N CYS A 125 -1.22 7.50 5.19
CA CYS A 125 -2.59 7.97 5.09
C CYS A 125 -3.50 6.86 4.60
N VAL A 126 -4.57 6.60 5.35
CA VAL A 126 -5.57 5.59 5.00
C VAL A 126 -6.85 6.29 4.56
N HIS A 127 -7.21 6.14 3.29
CA HIS A 127 -8.50 6.58 2.78
C HIS A 127 -9.52 5.46 2.99
N LEU A 128 -10.58 5.78 3.75
CA LEU A 128 -11.63 4.86 4.13
C LEU A 128 -12.91 5.25 3.41
N ASP A 129 -13.38 4.38 2.50
CA ASP A 129 -14.57 4.64 1.68
C ASP A 129 -15.77 4.95 2.59
N GLN A 130 -16.47 6.03 2.28
CA GLN A 130 -17.65 6.47 3.02
C GLN A 130 -18.76 5.41 3.01
N LYS A 131 -18.82 4.56 1.98
CA LYS A 131 -19.79 3.46 1.84
C LYS A 131 -19.47 2.23 2.68
N ALA A 132 -18.29 2.16 3.31
CA ALA A 132 -17.93 1.04 4.16
C ALA A 132 -18.82 0.95 5.41
N THR A 133 -18.98 -0.25 5.96
CA THR A 133 -19.82 -0.48 7.15
C THR A 133 -19.24 0.21 8.38
N ASP A 134 -20.08 0.65 9.32
CA ASP A 134 -19.60 1.34 10.52
C ASP A 134 -18.72 0.45 11.41
N ALA A 135 -19.00 -0.87 11.44
CA ALA A 135 -18.14 -1.84 12.10
C ALA A 135 -16.72 -1.88 11.50
N PHE A 136 -16.61 -1.88 10.17
CA PHE A 136 -15.31 -1.82 9.50
C PHE A 136 -14.60 -0.49 9.78
N LYS A 137 -15.34 0.63 9.70
CA LYS A 137 -14.78 1.95 9.99
C LYS A 137 -14.27 2.07 11.43
N GLY A 138 -15.02 1.52 12.40
CA GLY A 138 -14.63 1.47 13.80
C GLY A 138 -13.34 0.68 14.01
N ALA A 139 -13.26 -0.52 13.42
CA ALA A 139 -12.07 -1.37 13.52
C ALA A 139 -10.81 -0.71 12.93
N VAL A 140 -10.92 -0.10 11.74
CA VAL A 140 -9.79 0.64 11.12
C VAL A 140 -9.37 1.81 12.01
N LYS A 141 -10.31 2.62 12.50
CA LYS A 141 -9.99 3.76 13.38
C LYS A 141 -9.26 3.31 14.64
N GLN A 142 -9.72 2.20 15.23
CA GLN A 142 -9.13 1.63 16.44
C GLN A 142 -7.73 1.04 16.20
N LEU A 143 -7.49 0.43 15.03
CA LEU A 143 -6.15 -0.02 14.66
C LEU A 143 -5.19 1.18 14.56
N LEU A 144 -5.58 2.20 13.79
CA LEU A 144 -4.72 3.34 13.49
C LEU A 144 -4.43 4.20 14.71
N SER A 145 -5.31 4.22 15.74
CA SER A 145 -5.03 4.96 16.98
C SER A 145 -3.80 4.47 17.74
N CYS A 146 -3.30 3.26 17.45
CA CYS A 146 -2.07 2.74 18.04
C CYS A 146 -0.79 3.21 17.33
N PHE A 147 -0.89 3.91 16.20
CA PHE A 147 0.27 4.26 15.36
C PHE A 147 0.33 5.76 15.14
N PRO A 148 1.30 6.48 15.74
CA PRO A 148 1.36 7.95 15.67
C PRO A 148 1.65 8.47 14.26
N ASN A 149 2.26 7.64 13.40
CA ASN A 149 2.61 7.94 12.03
C ASN A 149 1.59 7.41 11.00
N ALA A 150 0.40 6.98 11.43
CA ALA A 150 -0.67 6.56 10.56
C ALA A 150 -2.00 7.24 10.91
N PHE A 151 -2.72 7.73 9.90
CA PHE A 151 -3.94 8.49 10.13
C PHE A 151 -4.96 8.26 9.02
N LEU A 152 -6.23 8.56 9.33
CA LEU A 152 -7.30 8.56 8.33
C LEU A 152 -7.25 9.86 7.52
N ALA A 153 -7.51 9.76 6.22
CA ALA A 153 -7.65 10.93 5.36
C ALA A 153 -8.66 11.93 5.94
N SER A 154 -8.31 13.22 5.90
CA SER A 154 -9.12 14.32 6.40
C SER A 154 -10.44 14.47 5.62
N LYS A 155 -10.39 14.19 4.30
CA LYS A 155 -11.53 14.22 3.38
C LYS A 155 -11.87 12.80 2.90
N LYS A 156 -13.15 12.43 3.02
CA LYS A 156 -13.66 11.10 2.66
C LYS A 156 -14.42 11.16 1.35
N GLU A 157 -14.26 10.12 0.54
CA GLU A 157 -14.96 9.97 -0.74
C GLU A 157 -15.86 8.72 -0.71
N SER A 158 -16.98 8.80 -1.42
CA SER A 158 -17.79 7.62 -1.77
C SER A 158 -17.26 7.05 -3.10
N VAL A 159 -16.27 6.17 -3.04
CA VAL A 159 -15.49 5.79 -4.22
C VAL A 159 -16.32 4.96 -5.22
N VAL A 160 -16.39 5.42 -6.46
CA VAL A 160 -17.08 4.77 -7.58
C VAL A 160 -16.04 4.19 -8.54
N TYR A 161 -16.22 2.92 -8.90
CA TYR A 161 -15.34 2.27 -9.86
C TYR A 161 -15.35 2.97 -11.22
N GLY A 162 -14.16 3.29 -11.74
CA GLY A 162 -13.96 4.00 -12.99
C GLY A 162 -14.29 5.50 -12.93
N GLY A 163 -14.57 6.03 -11.74
CA GLY A 163 -14.91 7.43 -11.54
C GLY A 163 -13.78 8.25 -10.91
N ILE A 164 -13.95 9.57 -10.92
CA ILE A 164 -13.00 10.54 -10.34
C ILE A 164 -12.79 10.36 -8.84
N SER A 165 -13.80 9.91 -8.11
CA SER A 165 -13.74 9.67 -6.66
C SER A 165 -12.61 8.72 -6.27
N ARG A 166 -12.21 7.78 -7.16
CA ARG A 166 -11.03 6.92 -6.94
C ARG A 166 -9.73 7.72 -6.94
N LEU A 167 -9.54 8.61 -7.90
CA LEU A 167 -8.37 9.50 -7.95
C LEU A 167 -8.40 10.52 -6.80
N GLN A 168 -9.59 11.06 -6.50
CA GLN A 168 -9.78 12.03 -5.41
C GLN A 168 -9.42 11.42 -4.04
N ALA A 169 -9.69 10.14 -3.81
CA ALA A 169 -9.28 9.44 -2.60
C ALA A 169 -7.75 9.47 -2.39
N ASP A 170 -6.96 9.22 -3.44
CA ASP A 170 -5.50 9.32 -3.37
C ASP A 170 -5.04 10.78 -3.20
N LEU A 171 -5.67 11.73 -3.90
CA LEU A 171 -5.34 13.16 -3.78
C LEU A 171 -5.61 13.72 -2.38
N ASN A 172 -6.70 13.31 -1.73
CA ASN A 172 -7.00 13.71 -0.35
C ASN A 172 -5.92 13.21 0.61
N CYS A 173 -5.48 11.96 0.45
CA CYS A 173 -4.35 11.45 1.22
C CYS A 173 -3.04 12.16 0.89
N LEU A 174 -2.80 12.47 -0.39
CA LEU A 174 -1.61 13.18 -0.84
C LEU A 174 -1.50 14.56 -0.19
N GLU A 175 -2.62 15.29 -0.07
CA GLU A 175 -2.72 16.58 0.61
C GLU A 175 -2.30 16.47 2.08
N ASP A 176 -2.86 15.51 2.82
CA ASP A 176 -2.53 15.30 4.23
C ASP A 176 -1.06 14.85 4.42
N LEU A 177 -0.55 14.00 3.52
CA LEU A 177 0.84 13.52 3.56
C LEU A 177 1.84 14.65 3.27
N VAL A 178 1.53 15.54 2.32
CA VAL A 178 2.36 16.72 2.05
C VAL A 178 2.42 17.63 3.27
N ALA A 179 1.32 17.78 4.00
CA ALA A 179 1.26 18.55 5.24
C ALA A 179 1.95 17.87 6.44
N SER A 180 2.28 16.58 6.36
CA SER A 180 2.99 15.86 7.43
C SER A 180 4.39 16.43 7.67
N GLU A 181 4.80 16.46 8.93
CA GLU A 181 6.15 16.84 9.37
C GLU A 181 7.22 15.80 8.97
N VAL A 182 6.82 14.56 8.66
CA VAL A 182 7.75 13.51 8.25
C VAL A 182 8.39 13.89 6.91
N PRO A 183 9.73 13.98 6.81
CA PRO A 183 10.43 14.41 5.60
C PRO A 183 10.57 13.28 4.57
N TRP A 184 9.44 12.66 4.21
CA TRP A 184 9.38 11.53 3.29
C TRP A 184 9.86 11.89 1.88
N LYS A 185 10.40 10.88 1.18
CA LYS A 185 11.05 11.05 -0.12
C LYS A 185 10.14 10.66 -1.28
N TYR A 186 9.42 9.56 -1.11
CA TYR A 186 8.45 9.05 -2.07
C TYR A 186 7.15 8.69 -1.37
N VAL A 187 6.03 8.94 -2.05
CA VAL A 187 4.73 8.37 -1.72
C VAL A 187 4.43 7.21 -2.67
N ILE A 188 3.91 6.12 -2.14
CA ILE A 188 3.45 4.94 -2.89
C ILE A 188 1.96 4.76 -2.59
N ASN A 189 1.11 4.68 -3.63
CA ASN A 189 -0.29 4.36 -3.42
C ASN A 189 -0.55 2.86 -3.52
N THR A 190 -1.38 2.37 -2.61
CA THR A 190 -1.82 0.97 -2.56
C THR A 190 -3.31 0.89 -2.24
N CYS A 191 -3.91 -0.25 -2.50
CA CYS A 191 -5.27 -0.58 -2.08
C CYS A 191 -5.27 -1.71 -1.05
N GLY A 192 -6.39 -1.91 -0.36
CA GLY A 192 -6.51 -2.93 0.71
C GLY A 192 -6.32 -4.39 0.28
N GLN A 193 -6.12 -4.68 -1.01
CA GLN A 193 -5.86 -6.02 -1.55
C GLN A 193 -4.46 -6.19 -2.13
N ASP A 194 -3.61 -5.15 -2.03
CA ASP A 194 -2.22 -5.24 -2.41
C ASP A 194 -1.40 -5.93 -1.32
N PHE A 195 -0.26 -6.50 -1.69
CA PHE A 195 0.71 -7.02 -0.74
C PHE A 195 2.14 -6.78 -1.23
N PRO A 196 3.07 -6.33 -0.34
CA PRO A 196 4.45 -6.11 -0.73
C PRO A 196 5.15 -7.44 -1.06
N LEU A 197 5.97 -7.42 -2.12
CA LEU A 197 6.85 -8.51 -2.53
C LEU A 197 8.30 -8.29 -2.13
N LYS A 198 8.58 -7.11 -1.58
CA LYS A 198 9.90 -6.62 -1.20
C LYS A 198 9.84 -6.06 0.21
N THR A 199 10.92 -6.23 0.95
CA THR A 199 11.13 -5.59 2.25
C THR A 199 11.21 -4.07 2.09
N ASN A 200 10.99 -3.32 3.18
CA ASN A 200 11.11 -1.86 3.16
C ASN A 200 12.51 -1.42 2.68
N ARG A 201 13.58 -2.06 3.16
CA ARG A 201 14.96 -1.81 2.70
C ARG A 201 15.13 -1.99 1.18
N GLU A 202 14.61 -3.08 0.61
CA GLU A 202 14.68 -3.30 -0.84
C GLU A 202 13.87 -2.25 -1.62
N ILE A 203 12.71 -1.83 -1.12
CA ILE A 203 11.91 -0.75 -1.72
C ILE A 203 12.70 0.57 -1.69
N VAL A 204 13.30 0.92 -0.55
CA VAL A 204 14.16 2.10 -0.39
C VAL A 204 15.31 2.07 -1.39
N GLN A 205 16.03 0.95 -1.50
CA GLN A 205 17.16 0.79 -2.43
C GLN A 205 16.71 0.92 -3.89
N TYR A 206 15.56 0.34 -4.24
CA TYR A 206 14.99 0.45 -5.58
C TYR A 206 14.65 1.91 -5.91
N LEU A 207 13.96 2.62 -5.02
CA LEU A 207 13.55 4.01 -5.21
C LEU A 207 14.74 4.98 -5.28
N LYS A 208 15.80 4.75 -4.50
CA LYS A 208 17.05 5.50 -4.63
C LYS A 208 17.65 5.42 -6.04
N GLY A 209 17.51 4.26 -6.69
CA GLY A 209 17.94 4.05 -8.07
C GLY A 209 17.28 4.98 -9.10
N PHE A 210 16.09 5.52 -8.81
CA PHE A 210 15.37 6.45 -9.68
C PHE A 210 15.89 7.90 -9.59
N LYS A 211 16.75 8.22 -8.63
CA LYS A 211 17.42 9.53 -8.51
C LYS A 211 16.43 10.71 -8.58
N GLY A 212 15.35 10.63 -7.82
CA GLY A 212 14.30 11.66 -7.77
C GLY A 212 13.32 11.66 -8.95
N LYS A 213 13.23 10.58 -9.74
CA LYS A 213 12.25 10.44 -10.82
C LYS A 213 11.02 9.67 -10.36
N ASN A 214 9.84 10.11 -10.79
CA ASN A 214 8.60 9.42 -10.49
C ASN A 214 8.44 8.13 -11.32
N ILE A 215 7.70 7.18 -10.77
CA ILE A 215 7.36 5.91 -11.42
C ILE A 215 5.87 5.94 -11.79
N THR A 216 5.61 6.27 -13.06
CA THR A 216 4.25 6.28 -13.64
C THR A 216 4.28 5.57 -15.01
N PRO A 217 4.26 4.23 -15.05
CA PRO A 217 4.28 3.49 -16.30
C PRO A 217 3.08 3.87 -17.17
N GLY A 218 3.32 4.08 -18.46
CA GLY A 218 2.23 4.30 -19.41
C GLY A 218 2.69 4.65 -20.82
N VAL A 219 1.71 4.64 -21.71
CA VAL A 219 1.83 4.71 -23.16
C VAL A 219 0.87 5.75 -23.73
N LEU A 220 1.00 6.07 -25.02
CA LEU A 220 -0.02 6.83 -25.73
C LEU A 220 -1.36 6.09 -25.72
N PRO A 221 -2.50 6.79 -25.84
CA PRO A 221 -3.83 6.20 -25.68
C PRO A 221 -4.02 5.02 -26.66
N PRO A 222 -4.25 3.80 -26.16
CA PRO A 222 -4.65 2.70 -27.04
C PRO A 222 -6.09 2.91 -27.53
N ASP A 223 -6.45 2.33 -28.67
CA ASP A 223 -7.77 2.55 -29.33
C ASP A 223 -8.97 2.36 -28.39
N HIS A 224 -8.91 1.35 -27.50
CA HIS A 224 -9.98 1.06 -26.54
C HIS A 224 -10.11 2.12 -25.42
N ALA A 225 -9.06 2.89 -25.14
CA ALA A 225 -9.04 3.91 -24.09
C ALA A 225 -9.43 5.30 -24.61
N VAL A 226 -9.35 5.55 -25.92
CA VAL A 226 -9.72 6.86 -26.52
C VAL A 226 -11.12 7.30 -26.12
N GLY A 227 -12.06 6.36 -26.03
CA GLY A 227 -13.44 6.64 -25.61
C GLY A 227 -13.56 7.25 -24.21
N ARG A 228 -12.62 6.96 -23.31
CA ARG A 228 -12.63 7.36 -21.89
C ARG A 228 -12.41 8.85 -21.68
N THR A 229 -11.68 9.49 -22.59
CA THR A 229 -11.35 10.93 -22.56
C THR A 229 -11.99 11.72 -23.71
N LYS A 230 -12.55 11.03 -24.72
CA LYS A 230 -13.31 11.67 -25.80
C LYS A 230 -14.71 12.14 -25.38
N TYR A 231 -15.34 11.40 -24.48
CA TYR A 231 -16.72 11.66 -24.04
C TYR A 231 -16.78 12.05 -22.57
N VAL A 232 -17.80 12.83 -22.22
CA VAL A 232 -18.13 13.16 -20.83
C VAL A 232 -18.70 11.91 -20.15
N HIS A 233 -18.20 11.63 -18.97
CA HIS A 233 -18.63 10.54 -18.10
C HIS A 233 -19.14 11.13 -16.77
N GLN A 234 -20.17 10.51 -16.20
CA GLN A 234 -20.80 10.99 -14.97
C GLN A 234 -20.81 9.87 -13.93
N GLU A 235 -20.30 10.17 -12.74
CA GLU A 235 -20.50 9.31 -11.58
C GLU A 235 -21.96 9.40 -11.11
N LEU A 236 -22.61 8.25 -10.99
CA LEU A 236 -23.93 8.12 -10.41
C LEU A 236 -23.81 7.36 -9.09
N LEU A 237 -24.08 8.08 -8.00
CA LEU A 237 -24.13 7.52 -6.67
C LEU A 237 -25.50 6.87 -6.47
N ASP A 238 -25.49 5.56 -6.28
CA ASP A 238 -26.63 4.78 -5.80
C ASP A 238 -26.24 4.03 -4.52
N HIS A 239 -27.23 3.81 -3.65
CA HIS A 239 -27.07 3.14 -2.37
C HIS A 239 -26.65 1.66 -2.50
N LYS A 240 -26.95 1.01 -3.64
CA LYS A 240 -26.59 -0.39 -3.88
C LYS A 240 -25.49 -0.53 -4.91
N ASN A 241 -25.60 0.17 -6.05
CA ASN A 241 -24.68 0.02 -7.17
C ASN A 241 -24.30 1.39 -7.75
N SER A 242 -23.31 2.06 -7.16
CA SER A 242 -22.73 3.26 -7.79
C SER A 242 -21.95 2.87 -9.05
N TYR A 243 -22.08 3.63 -10.13
CA TYR A 243 -21.41 3.36 -11.40
C TYR A 243 -21.12 4.65 -12.18
N VAL A 244 -20.31 4.54 -13.23
CA VAL A 244 -20.04 5.63 -14.16
C VAL A 244 -20.78 5.39 -15.47
N ILE A 245 -21.53 6.39 -15.93
CA ILE A 245 -22.19 6.37 -17.22
C ILE A 245 -21.44 7.21 -18.24
N LYS A 246 -21.24 6.65 -19.44
CA LYS A 246 -20.76 7.40 -20.60
C LYS A 246 -21.92 8.17 -21.24
N THR A 247 -21.73 9.47 -21.47
CA THR A 247 -22.70 10.30 -22.19
C THR A 247 -22.37 10.40 -23.69
N THR A 248 -23.26 10.99 -24.47
CA THR A 248 -23.02 11.32 -25.88
C THR A 248 -22.26 12.64 -26.07
N LYS A 249 -22.08 13.43 -25.00
CA LYS A 249 -21.41 14.73 -25.04
C LYS A 249 -19.91 14.55 -25.23
N LEU A 250 -19.33 15.24 -26.21
CA LEU A 250 -17.89 15.30 -26.42
C LEU A 250 -17.24 16.20 -25.37
N LYS A 251 -16.04 15.81 -24.93
CA LYS A 251 -15.20 16.67 -24.08
C LYS A 251 -14.51 17.74 -24.90
N THR A 252 -14.15 18.83 -24.24
CA THR A 252 -13.19 19.80 -24.78
C THR A 252 -11.82 19.14 -24.89
N PRO A 253 -10.92 19.67 -25.76
CA PRO A 253 -9.53 19.26 -25.76
C PRO A 253 -8.89 19.35 -24.36
N PRO A 254 -7.86 18.54 -24.07
CA PRO A 254 -7.06 18.70 -22.86
C PRO A 254 -6.55 20.13 -22.70
N PRO A 255 -6.45 20.63 -21.46
CA PRO A 255 -5.92 21.98 -21.22
C PRO A 255 -4.45 22.06 -21.66
N HIS A 256 -3.98 23.28 -21.98
CA HIS A 256 -2.58 23.55 -22.34
C HIS A 256 -2.03 22.71 -23.50
N ASP A 257 -2.91 22.28 -24.41
CA ASP A 257 -2.58 21.41 -25.55
C ASP A 257 -1.78 20.15 -25.17
N MET A 258 -1.97 19.67 -23.95
CA MET A 258 -1.20 18.53 -23.43
C MET A 258 -1.64 17.21 -24.06
N VAL A 259 -0.67 16.34 -24.30
CA VAL A 259 -0.93 14.98 -24.78
C VAL A 259 -1.32 14.10 -23.60
N ILE A 260 -2.51 13.50 -23.66
CA ILE A 260 -2.96 12.54 -22.64
C ILE A 260 -2.26 11.19 -22.84
N TYR A 261 -1.71 10.65 -21.76
CA TYR A 261 -1.13 9.31 -21.71
C TYR A 261 -2.00 8.40 -20.84
N PHE A 262 -1.96 7.09 -21.09
CA PHE A 262 -2.64 6.09 -20.28
C PHE A 262 -1.64 5.14 -19.62
N GLY A 263 -1.92 4.76 -18.38
CA GLY A 263 -1.06 3.99 -17.51
C GLY A 263 -1.85 3.30 -16.42
N THR A 264 -1.21 3.14 -15.28
CA THR A 264 -1.76 2.47 -14.09
C THR A 264 -2.18 3.51 -13.05
N ALA A 265 -3.23 3.18 -12.28
CA ALA A 265 -3.62 3.95 -11.09
C ALA A 265 -2.53 3.94 -10.00
N TYR A 266 -1.70 2.90 -9.97
CA TYR A 266 -0.62 2.69 -9.01
C TYR A 266 0.70 3.31 -9.46
N VAL A 267 1.30 4.11 -8.58
CA VAL A 267 2.44 5.00 -8.84
C VAL A 267 3.35 5.11 -7.62
N ALA A 268 4.59 5.52 -7.87
CA ALA A 268 5.48 6.02 -6.82
C ALA A 268 5.95 7.42 -7.20
N LEU A 269 5.64 8.42 -6.37
CA LEU A 269 5.83 9.83 -6.69
C LEU A 269 6.77 10.48 -5.68
N THR A 270 7.63 11.37 -6.14
CA THR A 270 8.46 12.20 -5.25
C THR A 270 7.61 13.22 -4.49
N ARG A 271 8.12 13.69 -3.34
CA ARG A 271 7.47 14.77 -2.59
C ARG A 271 7.34 16.06 -3.39
N ASP A 272 8.34 16.40 -4.20
CA ASP A 272 8.30 17.58 -5.07
C ASP A 272 7.22 17.46 -6.14
N PHE A 273 7.07 16.28 -6.74
CA PHE A 273 5.98 16.03 -7.68
C PHE A 273 4.61 16.06 -7.00
N ALA A 274 4.50 15.55 -5.77
CA ALA A 274 3.27 15.65 -4.99
C ALA A 274 2.87 17.12 -4.73
N ASN A 275 3.84 17.98 -4.36
CA ASN A 275 3.60 19.42 -4.22
C ASN A 275 3.14 20.05 -5.55
N PHE A 276 3.82 19.73 -6.65
CA PHE A 276 3.43 20.18 -7.98
C PHE A 276 1.96 19.79 -8.30
N VAL A 277 1.58 18.53 -8.07
CA VAL A 277 0.22 18.02 -8.34
C VAL A 277 -0.85 18.83 -7.60
N LEU A 278 -0.56 19.25 -6.37
CA LEU A 278 -1.53 19.93 -5.50
C LEU A 278 -1.59 21.45 -5.70
N GLN A 279 -0.54 22.07 -6.24
CA GLN A 279 -0.37 23.53 -6.23
C GLN A 279 -0.28 24.15 -7.62
N ASP A 280 0.26 23.43 -8.61
CA ASP A 280 0.52 23.98 -9.93
C ASP A 280 -0.75 24.05 -10.78
N GLN A 281 -0.95 25.18 -11.48
CA GLN A 281 -2.14 25.41 -12.29
C GLN A 281 -2.29 24.38 -13.42
N LEU A 282 -1.19 23.88 -14.02
CA LEU A 282 -1.25 22.83 -15.04
C LEU A 282 -1.86 21.55 -14.47
N ALA A 283 -1.47 21.18 -13.25
CA ALA A 283 -1.99 20.00 -12.57
C ALA A 283 -3.46 20.18 -12.19
N LEU A 284 -3.81 21.34 -11.63
CA LEU A 284 -5.18 21.67 -11.23
C LEU A 284 -6.14 21.73 -12.43
N ASP A 285 -5.68 22.27 -13.56
CA ASP A 285 -6.46 22.32 -14.79
C ASP A 285 -6.68 20.94 -15.38
N LEU A 286 -5.65 20.07 -15.41
CA LEU A 286 -5.82 18.68 -15.84
C LEU A 286 -6.74 17.92 -14.90
N LEU A 287 -6.63 18.13 -13.58
CA LEU A 287 -7.52 17.49 -12.61
C LEU A 287 -8.97 17.90 -12.86
N SER A 288 -9.22 19.20 -13.02
CA SER A 288 -10.54 19.76 -13.34
C SER A 288 -11.10 19.14 -14.62
N TRP A 289 -10.29 19.09 -15.68
CA TRP A 289 -10.67 18.47 -16.94
C TRP A 289 -10.91 16.96 -16.82
N SER A 290 -10.23 16.28 -15.90
CA SER A 290 -10.35 14.82 -15.71
C SER A 290 -11.57 14.41 -14.88
N LYS A 291 -12.27 15.33 -14.21
CA LYS A 291 -13.40 15.01 -13.30
C LYS A 291 -14.54 14.24 -13.97
N ASP A 292 -14.79 14.50 -15.24
CA ASP A 292 -15.86 13.89 -16.02
C ASP A 292 -15.31 12.98 -17.14
N THR A 293 -14.22 12.27 -16.86
CA THR A 293 -13.65 11.21 -17.70
C THR A 293 -13.86 9.84 -17.05
N TYR A 294 -13.60 8.76 -17.80
CA TYR A 294 -13.62 7.40 -17.26
C TYR A 294 -12.22 6.95 -16.83
N SER A 295 -12.10 6.43 -15.61
CA SER A 295 -10.85 6.00 -14.97
C SER A 295 -9.75 7.07 -15.02
N PRO A 296 -9.96 8.28 -14.48
CA PRO A 296 -8.96 9.34 -14.50
C PRO A 296 -7.67 9.01 -13.78
N ASP A 297 -7.72 8.11 -12.80
CA ASP A 297 -6.55 7.53 -12.13
C ASP A 297 -5.58 6.84 -13.10
N GLU A 298 -6.07 6.34 -14.24
CA GLU A 298 -5.23 5.69 -15.25
C GLU A 298 -4.62 6.66 -16.28
N HIS A 299 -4.93 7.96 -16.26
CA HIS A 299 -4.27 8.93 -17.16
C HIS A 299 -3.66 10.14 -16.44
N PHE A 300 -4.19 10.54 -15.29
CA PHE A 300 -3.80 11.77 -14.60
C PHE A 300 -2.31 11.77 -14.23
N TRP A 301 -1.86 10.75 -13.49
CA TRP A 301 -0.49 10.66 -12.99
C TRP A 301 0.55 10.62 -14.11
N VAL A 302 0.32 9.74 -15.09
CA VAL A 302 1.26 9.54 -16.19
C VAL A 302 1.30 10.74 -17.13
N THR A 303 0.17 11.43 -17.34
CA THR A 303 0.12 12.64 -18.17
C THR A 303 0.95 13.75 -17.54
N LEU A 304 0.76 14.04 -16.25
CA LEU A 304 1.55 15.06 -15.55
C LEU A 304 3.04 14.74 -15.55
N ASN A 305 3.42 13.48 -15.31
CA ASN A 305 4.84 13.10 -15.29
C ASN A 305 5.54 13.19 -16.66
N ARG A 306 4.78 13.34 -17.75
CA ARG A 306 5.29 13.50 -19.12
C ARG A 306 5.41 14.96 -19.57
N ILE A 307 4.95 15.92 -18.77
CA ILE A 307 5.11 17.34 -19.10
C ILE A 307 6.61 17.71 -18.99
N PRO A 308 7.19 18.34 -20.02
CA PRO A 308 8.57 18.79 -19.99
C PRO A 308 8.84 19.75 -18.82
N GLY A 309 9.98 19.59 -18.15
CA GLY A 309 10.42 20.48 -17.06
C GLY A 309 9.90 20.12 -15.65
N ILE A 310 8.89 19.27 -15.52
CA ILE A 310 8.39 18.83 -14.20
C ILE A 310 9.40 17.92 -13.48
N ASN A 311 10.16 17.15 -14.26
CA ASN A 311 11.35 16.47 -13.76
C ASN A 311 12.45 17.52 -13.56
N HIS A 312 12.50 18.16 -12.38
CA HIS A 312 13.60 19.03 -11.97
C HIS A 312 14.89 18.22 -11.87
N CYS A 313 15.51 17.97 -13.02
CA CYS A 313 16.85 17.45 -13.14
C CYS A 313 17.52 18.17 -14.32
N SER A 314 18.54 18.95 -13.99
CA SER A 314 19.40 19.76 -14.85
C SER A 314 20.27 18.92 -15.80
N GLY A 315 19.69 17.90 -16.46
CA GLY A 315 20.41 17.05 -17.42
C GLY A 315 19.83 15.66 -17.61
N CYS A 316 18.64 15.52 -18.22
CA CYS A 316 18.16 14.20 -18.67
C CYS A 316 17.64 14.23 -20.11
N TRP A 317 18.49 13.71 -21.01
CA TRP A 317 18.09 13.17 -22.30
C TRP A 317 17.14 11.96 -22.13
N GLY A 318 16.23 11.81 -23.10
CA GLY A 318 15.09 10.91 -23.08
C GLY A 318 15.39 9.43 -22.82
N ILE A 319 14.50 8.80 -22.06
CA ILE A 319 14.51 7.37 -21.79
C ILE A 319 13.82 6.65 -22.96
N ALA A 320 14.54 6.48 -24.07
CA ALA A 320 14.17 5.53 -25.14
C ALA A 320 14.43 4.07 -24.72
N LYS A 321 15.08 3.83 -23.57
CA LYS A 321 15.54 2.50 -23.15
C LYS A 321 14.46 1.65 -22.45
N LEU A 322 13.34 2.25 -22.01
CA LEU A 322 12.24 1.52 -21.35
C LEU A 322 11.21 0.93 -22.33
N GLU A 323 11.13 1.46 -23.55
CA GLU A 323 10.20 0.96 -24.59
C GLU A 323 10.53 -0.49 -25.01
N ARG A 324 11.81 -0.87 -24.94
CA ARG A 324 12.28 -2.24 -25.25
C ARG A 324 11.87 -3.27 -24.18
N LEU A 325 11.59 -2.84 -22.94
CA LEU A 325 11.10 -3.70 -21.85
C LEU A 325 9.58 -3.82 -21.86
N VAL A 326 8.86 -2.75 -22.22
CA VAL A 326 7.39 -2.79 -22.39
C VAL A 326 6.99 -3.61 -23.63
N GLY A 327 7.82 -3.61 -24.69
CA GLY A 327 7.66 -4.51 -25.83
C GLY A 327 7.76 -6.00 -25.47
N ALA A 328 8.56 -6.36 -24.47
CA ALA A 328 8.66 -7.74 -23.95
C ALA A 328 7.44 -8.13 -23.10
N LEU A 329 6.81 -7.17 -22.40
CA LEU A 329 5.58 -7.38 -21.63
C LEU A 329 4.33 -7.60 -22.51
N ARG A 330 4.35 -7.13 -23.78
CA ARG A 330 3.30 -7.40 -24.77
C ARG A 330 3.15 -8.90 -25.11
N LEU A 331 4.17 -9.71 -24.83
CA LEU A 331 4.14 -11.17 -24.99
C LEU A 331 3.61 -11.89 -23.75
N GLN A 332 3.76 -11.34 -22.54
CA GLN A 332 3.23 -11.94 -21.31
C GLN A 332 1.71 -11.77 -21.15
N GLY A 333 1.13 -10.69 -21.69
CA GLY A 333 -0.33 -10.53 -21.75
C GLY A 333 -1.06 -11.55 -22.64
N ARG A 334 -0.36 -12.23 -23.57
CA ARG A 334 -0.91 -13.36 -24.34
C ARG A 334 -0.68 -14.72 -23.67
N ALA A 335 0.23 -14.81 -22.70
CA ALA A 335 0.53 -16.08 -22.02
C ALA A 335 -0.63 -16.58 -21.13
N CYS A 336 -1.60 -15.71 -20.78
CA CYS A 336 -2.84 -16.13 -20.12
C CYS A 336 -3.80 -16.93 -21.02
N TRP A 337 -3.54 -17.04 -22.33
CA TRP A 337 -4.42 -17.76 -23.26
C TRP A 337 -3.85 -19.10 -23.79
N ALA A 338 -2.58 -19.42 -23.51
CA ALA A 338 -1.88 -20.50 -24.23
C ALA A 338 -1.33 -21.63 -23.35
N ILE A 339 -1.73 -21.75 -22.08
CA ILE A 339 -1.29 -22.87 -21.24
C ILE A 339 -2.53 -23.67 -20.81
N ASN A 340 -2.62 -24.89 -21.33
CA ASN A 340 -3.55 -25.94 -20.89
C ASN A 340 -3.32 -26.22 -19.39
N THR A 341 -4.00 -25.47 -18.54
CA THR A 341 -4.17 -25.77 -17.10
C THR A 341 -5.67 -25.87 -16.80
N PRO A 342 -6.10 -26.78 -15.90
CA PRO A 342 -7.51 -27.08 -15.72
C PRO A 342 -8.29 -25.84 -15.27
N ALA A 343 -9.49 -25.70 -15.83
CA ALA A 343 -10.40 -24.57 -15.73
C ALA A 343 -10.40 -23.80 -14.40
N PHE A 344 -10.20 -22.49 -14.49
CA PHE A 344 -10.60 -21.52 -13.46
C PHE A 344 -12.10 -21.64 -13.20
N SER A 345 -12.50 -22.18 -12.03
CA SER A 345 -13.90 -22.22 -11.63
C SER A 345 -14.30 -20.92 -10.94
N GLY A 346 -14.57 -19.88 -11.72
CA GLY A 346 -15.21 -18.67 -11.23
C GLY A 346 -15.40 -17.63 -12.33
N LYS A 347 -16.54 -16.93 -12.32
CA LYS A 347 -16.81 -15.82 -13.22
C LYS A 347 -15.97 -14.61 -12.77
N TYR A 348 -14.88 -14.31 -13.46
CA TYR A 348 -14.02 -13.17 -13.16
C TYR A 348 -13.94 -12.19 -14.34
N HIS A 349 -13.98 -10.89 -14.05
CA HIS A 349 -13.40 -9.87 -14.92
C HIS A 349 -11.89 -10.16 -15.05
N ALA A 350 -11.25 -9.72 -16.14
CA ALA A 350 -9.91 -10.13 -16.60
C ALA A 350 -8.71 -9.85 -15.67
N TRP A 351 -8.78 -10.26 -14.41
CA TRP A 351 -7.76 -10.13 -13.37
C TRP A 351 -7.41 -11.52 -12.86
N CYS A 352 -6.13 -11.88 -12.91
CA CYS A 352 -5.66 -13.16 -12.36
C CYS A 352 -5.62 -13.08 -10.83
N LEU A 353 -6.46 -13.86 -10.16
CA LEU A 353 -6.25 -14.22 -8.76
C LEU A 353 -5.00 -15.10 -8.67
N ASN A 354 -4.04 -14.77 -7.82
CA ASN A 354 -2.71 -15.37 -7.88
C ASN A 354 -2.51 -16.54 -6.90
N PRO A 355 -2.35 -17.79 -7.39
CA PRO A 355 -2.04 -18.95 -6.56
C PRO A 355 -0.52 -19.27 -6.45
N ARG A 356 0.40 -18.52 -7.07
CA ARG A 356 1.86 -18.86 -7.05
C ARG A 356 2.75 -17.65 -6.74
N VAL A 357 3.19 -17.59 -5.48
CA VAL A 357 4.12 -16.57 -4.93
C VAL A 357 5.49 -16.57 -5.64
N THR A 358 5.98 -17.72 -6.10
CA THR A 358 7.36 -17.88 -6.61
C THR A 358 7.64 -17.14 -7.93
N PHE A 359 6.63 -16.95 -8.79
CA PHE A 359 6.82 -16.30 -10.10
C PHE A 359 6.87 -14.77 -10.01
N LEU A 360 6.25 -14.18 -8.99
CA LEU A 360 6.22 -12.73 -8.77
C LEU A 360 7.55 -12.17 -8.24
N VAL A 361 8.29 -12.96 -7.46
CA VAL A 361 9.55 -12.54 -6.82
C VAL A 361 10.65 -12.20 -7.84
N ASN A 362 10.59 -12.78 -9.05
CA ASN A 362 11.54 -12.54 -10.15
C ASN A 362 11.20 -11.35 -11.05
N ALA A 363 10.00 -10.76 -10.91
CA ALA A 363 9.65 -9.55 -11.64
C ALA A 363 10.06 -8.31 -10.82
N ALA A 364 10.49 -7.23 -11.48
CA ALA A 364 10.88 -5.95 -10.85
C ALA A 364 9.68 -5.15 -10.30
N HIS A 365 8.77 -5.83 -9.60
CA HIS A 365 7.57 -5.26 -9.00
C HIS A 365 7.70 -5.30 -7.47
N SER A 366 7.39 -4.18 -6.81
CA SER A 366 7.41 -4.10 -5.35
C SER A 366 6.12 -4.57 -4.69
N TYR A 367 5.01 -4.62 -5.43
CA TYR A 367 3.67 -5.00 -4.95
C TYR A 367 2.96 -5.94 -5.94
N ALA A 368 2.06 -6.78 -5.43
CA ALA A 368 1.09 -7.53 -6.23
C ALA A 368 -0.34 -7.21 -5.80
N ALA A 369 -1.25 -7.08 -6.77
CA ALA A 369 -2.67 -6.80 -6.54
C ALA A 369 -3.52 -8.09 -6.46
N HIS A 370 -4.68 -7.99 -5.81
CA HIS A 370 -5.71 -9.04 -5.70
C HIS A 370 -5.23 -10.35 -5.05
N THR A 371 -4.53 -10.25 -3.91
CA THR A 371 -4.19 -11.44 -3.12
C THR A 371 -5.39 -11.86 -2.25
N VAL A 372 -5.86 -13.10 -2.42
CA VAL A 372 -6.87 -13.72 -1.55
C VAL A 372 -6.22 -14.87 -0.80
N SER A 373 -6.47 -15.00 0.50
CA SER A 373 -6.01 -16.16 1.28
C SER A 373 -6.73 -17.43 0.82
N ALA A 374 -6.00 -18.36 0.20
CA ALA A 374 -6.50 -19.71 -0.08
C ALA A 374 -6.09 -20.68 1.06
N PRO A 375 -6.93 -21.67 1.41
CA PRO A 375 -6.62 -22.67 2.44
C PRO A 375 -5.49 -23.62 2.02
N ALA A 376 -4.73 -24.09 3.01
CA ALA A 376 -3.42 -24.74 2.90
C ALA A 376 -3.40 -26.22 2.41
N SER A 377 -4.35 -26.66 1.59
CA SER A 377 -4.50 -28.10 1.26
C SER A 377 -3.94 -28.56 -0.09
N ALA A 378 -3.10 -27.78 -0.78
CA ALA A 378 -2.55 -28.17 -2.09
C ALA A 378 -1.03 -27.99 -2.18
N TRP A 379 -0.28 -28.84 -1.47
CA TRP A 379 1.18 -28.99 -1.67
C TRP A 379 1.52 -30.46 -1.86
N VAL A 380 1.88 -30.85 -3.10
CA VAL A 380 2.62 -32.09 -3.40
C VAL A 380 3.71 -31.79 -4.42
N HIS A 381 4.83 -32.48 -4.21
CA HIS A 381 6.23 -32.32 -4.67
C HIS A 381 6.55 -32.13 -6.17
N PRO A 382 7.81 -31.70 -6.48
CA PRO A 382 8.23 -31.18 -7.79
C PRO A 382 9.06 -32.18 -8.60
N LEU A 383 8.82 -32.30 -9.92
CA LEU A 383 9.78 -32.85 -10.87
C LEU A 383 9.61 -32.23 -12.27
N PHE A 384 10.75 -32.11 -12.96
CA PHE A 384 10.99 -31.90 -14.41
C PHE A 384 11.42 -30.50 -14.91
N THR A 385 12.76 -30.41 -14.98
CA THR A 385 13.66 -29.98 -16.08
C THR A 385 13.08 -29.30 -17.33
N PHE A 386 13.76 -28.21 -17.71
CA PHE A 386 13.70 -27.52 -19.01
C PHE A 386 14.14 -28.42 -20.17
N ASP A 387 13.44 -28.33 -21.30
CA ASP A 387 14.06 -28.43 -22.63
C ASP A 387 13.34 -27.51 -23.63
N LEU A 388 14.14 -26.73 -24.35
CA LEU A 388 13.78 -25.84 -25.46
C LEU A 388 13.60 -26.65 -26.74
N LEU A 389 12.53 -26.43 -27.49
CA LEU A 389 12.49 -26.72 -28.94
C LEU A 389 11.47 -25.85 -29.67
N PHE A 390 11.97 -25.17 -30.71
CA PHE A 390 11.24 -24.41 -31.73
C PHE A 390 10.37 -25.34 -32.60
N LEU A 391 9.21 -24.85 -33.07
CA LEU A 391 8.76 -24.80 -34.49
C LEU A 391 7.24 -24.45 -34.61
N PRO A 392 6.75 -23.98 -35.78
CA PRO A 392 5.63 -23.04 -35.90
C PRO A 392 4.38 -23.65 -36.56
N PHE A 393 3.17 -23.21 -36.20
CA PHE A 393 1.96 -23.35 -37.03
C PHE A 393 1.00 -22.18 -36.69
N ALA A 394 0.75 -21.23 -37.60
CA ALA A 394 -0.13 -21.27 -38.78
C ALA A 394 -1.62 -21.06 -38.42
N TYR A 395 -2.14 -19.96 -38.98
CA TYR A 395 -3.53 -19.51 -39.15
C TYR A 395 -4.67 -20.52 -38.92
N HIS A 396 -5.70 -20.07 -38.18
CA HIS A 396 -6.97 -19.66 -38.80
C HIS A 396 -7.73 -18.65 -37.93
#